data_AF-A0A949M7T7-F1
#
_entry.id   AF-A0A949M7T7-F1
#
_cell.length_a   1.000
_cell.length_b   1.000
_cell.length_c   1.000
_cell.angle_alpha   90.00
_cell.angle_beta   90.00
_cell.angle_gamma   90.00
#
_symmetry.space_group_name_H-M   'P 1'
#
loop_
_entity.id
_entity.type
_entity.pdbx_description
1 polymer ?
#
loop_
_entity_poly.entity_id
_entity_poly.type
_entity_poly.pdbx_seq_one_letter_code
_entity_poly.pdbx_strand_id
1 'polypeptide(L)'
;MIAPTLTAKPSLAQTSACLIAWCLAIACSTQLARGQVAIPAVKLQARVVVAGANAPVNERDHTARKWVRGLIQQELNAIQTVCKLNDKQAKELVDLMEAEWRNKFASVFRSYSEANQRGGVDFEFRVESAVKTWLREVDSITPDQQSAWNYELDSRNELRRRIVIGKMVSDAERKFGLSSKQMKEVEALLHERWKEAWWVMYRNGTTPETKFAWISTALSDAQRTAGADPSGIRQEYYTSGGSVDLPSKSLADRFTIAGVTSDDSIPLQPQPKADAPGQREP
;
A
#
# COMPACT_ATOMS: atom_id res chain seq x y z
N MET A 1 54.95 57.70 13.49
CA MET A 1 55.33 57.15 14.81
C MET A 1 54.38 56.00 15.13
N ILE A 2 54.96 54.86 15.51
CA ILE A 2 54.36 53.63 16.10
C ILE A 2 53.51 52.75 15.16
N ALA A 3 54.07 51.59 14.82
CA ALA A 3 53.43 50.37 14.34
C ALA A 3 52.97 49.50 15.55
N PRO A 4 52.55 48.23 15.38
CA PRO A 4 51.50 47.63 14.55
C PRO A 4 50.53 46.80 15.43
N THR A 5 49.49 46.18 14.85
CA THR A 5 48.87 44.99 15.46
C THR A 5 48.83 43.87 14.44
N LEU A 6 49.57 42.82 14.77
CA LEU A 6 49.72 41.55 14.06
C LEU A 6 48.63 40.57 14.49
N THR A 7 48.28 39.70 13.53
CA THR A 7 47.78 38.31 13.64
C THR A 7 46.35 38.11 14.20
N ALA A 8 45.56 37.12 13.77
CA ALA A 8 45.95 35.77 13.36
C ALA A 8 44.96 35.08 12.40
N LYS A 9 45.51 34.15 11.60
CA LYS A 9 44.80 33.07 10.90
C LYS A 9 44.00 32.22 11.91
N PRO A 10 42.80 31.72 11.55
CA PRO A 10 42.12 30.72 12.37
C PRO A 10 42.97 29.44 12.39
N SER A 11 43.27 28.97 13.60
CA SER A 11 44.04 27.76 13.84
C SER A 11 43.19 26.52 13.62
N LEU A 12 43.86 25.42 13.23
CA LEU A 12 43.37 24.05 13.07
C LEU A 12 42.68 23.43 14.32
N ALA A 13 42.43 24.22 15.37
CA ALA A 13 41.76 23.79 16.59
C ALA A 13 40.23 24.04 16.58
N GLN A 14 39.71 24.84 15.64
CA GLN A 14 38.26 25.10 15.55
C GLN A 14 37.49 24.12 14.65
N THR A 15 38.18 23.29 13.87
CA THR A 15 37.54 22.24 13.05
C THR A 15 37.43 20.88 13.77
N SER A 16 38.10 20.70 14.92
CA SER A 16 38.04 19.44 15.70
C SER A 16 36.97 19.40 16.79
N ALA A 17 36.35 20.54 17.13
CA ALA A 17 35.31 20.59 18.17
C ALA A 17 33.93 20.11 17.70
N CYS A 18 33.67 20.07 16.38
CA CYS A 18 32.39 19.57 15.83
C CYS A 18 32.36 18.06 15.58
N LEU A 19 33.52 17.37 15.56
CA LEU A 19 33.59 15.92 15.31
C LEU A 19 33.64 15.07 16.59
N ILE A 20 33.95 15.66 17.75
CA ILE A 20 33.98 14.94 19.05
C ILE A 20 32.61 14.96 19.76
N ALA A 21 31.72 15.90 19.40
CA ALA A 21 30.35 15.95 19.93
C ALA A 21 29.38 14.92 19.32
N TRP A 22 29.75 14.24 18.22
CA TRP A 22 28.92 13.20 17.60
C TRP A 22 29.36 11.76 17.90
N CYS A 23 30.58 11.55 18.41
CA CYS A 23 31.07 10.22 18.76
C CYS A 23 30.86 9.83 20.24
N LEU A 24 30.47 10.78 21.11
CA LEU A 24 30.27 10.54 22.55
C LEU A 24 28.81 10.33 22.98
N ALA A 25 27.85 10.36 22.06
CA ALA A 25 26.46 9.95 22.32
C ALA A 25 26.23 8.44 22.13
N ILE A 26 27.22 7.71 21.61
CA ILE A 26 27.10 6.27 21.28
C ILE A 26 27.78 5.36 22.33
N ALA A 27 28.53 5.92 23.29
CA ALA A 27 29.41 5.13 24.17
C ALA A 27 29.05 5.11 25.68
N CYS A 28 27.84 5.53 26.09
CA CYS A 28 27.46 5.46 27.50
C CYS A 28 26.02 4.97 27.69
N SER A 29 25.79 3.67 27.50
CA SER A 29 24.77 2.88 28.20
C SER A 29 24.95 1.38 27.89
N THR A 30 26.16 0.87 28.09
CA THR A 30 26.34 -0.57 28.31
C THR A 30 27.17 -0.78 29.56
N GLN A 31 26.56 -1.56 30.47
CA GLN A 31 27.14 -2.24 31.63
C GLN A 31 27.22 -1.43 32.93
N LEU A 32 26.19 -1.57 33.78
CA LEU A 32 26.24 -2.47 34.94
C LEU A 32 24.96 -2.37 35.77
N ALA A 33 24.04 -3.31 35.55
CA ALA A 33 23.21 -3.86 36.60
C ALA A 33 22.87 -5.30 36.22
N ARG A 34 23.70 -6.23 36.71
CA ARG A 34 23.28 -7.62 36.95
C ARG A 34 22.09 -7.56 37.91
N GLY A 35 20.90 -7.56 37.35
CA GLY A 35 19.64 -7.79 38.03
C GLY A 35 18.81 -8.61 37.06
N GLN A 36 18.30 -9.75 37.52
CA GLN A 36 17.30 -10.52 36.80
C GLN A 36 16.09 -9.62 36.53
N VAL A 37 16.09 -8.92 35.41
CA VAL A 37 14.89 -8.33 34.86
C VAL A 37 14.45 -9.33 33.82
N ALA A 38 13.60 -10.25 34.27
CA ALA A 38 12.72 -10.98 33.39
C ALA A 38 12.20 -9.99 32.36
N ILE A 39 12.57 -10.20 31.09
CA ILE A 39 11.80 -9.66 29.98
C ILE A 39 10.37 -10.02 30.35
N PRO A 40 9.45 -9.08 30.57
CA PRO A 40 8.06 -9.45 30.52
C PRO A 40 7.91 -9.92 29.08
N ALA A 41 7.99 -11.24 28.90
CA ALA A 41 7.15 -11.92 27.96
C ALA A 41 5.77 -11.39 28.31
N VAL A 42 5.41 -10.28 27.66
CA VAL A 42 4.04 -10.00 27.32
C VAL A 42 3.72 -11.19 26.43
N LYS A 43 3.40 -12.30 27.11
CA LYS A 43 2.28 -13.14 26.77
C LYS A 43 1.15 -12.14 26.61
N LEU A 44 1.09 -11.51 25.43
CA LEU A 44 -0.13 -11.59 24.68
C LEU A 44 -0.37 -13.10 24.65
N GLN A 45 -1.07 -13.59 25.68
CA GLN A 45 -2.11 -14.55 25.45
C GLN A 45 -2.95 -13.85 24.38
N ALA A 46 -2.54 -14.03 23.12
CA ALA A 46 -3.48 -14.32 22.10
C ALA A 46 -4.31 -15.42 22.74
N ARG A 47 -5.42 -15.01 23.37
CA ARG A 47 -6.61 -15.81 23.30
C ARG A 47 -6.71 -16.06 21.82
N VAL A 48 -6.22 -17.22 21.40
CA VAL A 48 -6.86 -17.99 20.37
C VAL A 48 -8.28 -18.08 20.91
N VAL A 49 -9.07 -17.05 20.60
CA VAL A 49 -10.51 -17.18 20.68
C VAL A 49 -10.73 -18.22 19.62
N VAL A 50 -10.80 -19.48 20.05
CA VAL A 50 -11.55 -20.51 19.37
C VAL A 50 -12.99 -20.00 19.41
N ALA A 51 -13.26 -18.98 18.60
CA ALA A 51 -14.59 -18.48 18.38
C ALA A 51 -15.31 -19.68 17.76
N GLY A 52 -16.37 -20.10 18.45
CA GLY A 52 -17.01 -21.39 18.28
C GLY A 52 -17.18 -21.80 16.83
N ALA A 53 -17.08 -23.11 16.64
CA ALA A 53 -17.17 -23.82 15.37
C ALA A 53 -18.53 -23.70 14.64
N ASN A 54 -19.36 -22.67 14.90
CA ASN A 54 -20.71 -22.50 14.35
C ASN A 54 -21.15 -21.02 14.18
N ALA A 55 -20.23 -20.06 14.00
CA ALA A 55 -20.64 -18.73 13.54
C ALA A 55 -20.93 -18.79 12.02
N PRO A 56 -22.07 -18.27 11.52
CA PRO A 56 -22.33 -18.22 10.08
C PRO A 56 -21.16 -17.50 9.40
N VAL A 57 -20.63 -18.13 8.35
CA VAL A 57 -19.52 -17.59 7.58
C VAL A 57 -19.95 -16.25 7.03
N ASN A 58 -19.28 -15.18 7.44
CA ASN A 58 -19.47 -13.90 6.77
C ASN A 58 -18.86 -14.01 5.37
N GLU A 59 -19.69 -14.29 4.36
CA GLU A 59 -19.26 -14.51 2.97
C GLU A 59 -18.39 -13.37 2.44
N ARG A 60 -18.61 -12.12 2.91
CA ARG A 60 -17.79 -10.95 2.56
C ARG A 60 -16.39 -11.05 3.15
N ASP A 61 -16.26 -11.41 4.42
CA ASP A 61 -14.96 -11.65 5.06
C ASP A 61 -14.21 -12.79 4.35
N HIS A 62 -14.89 -13.90 4.06
CA HIS A 62 -14.29 -15.04 3.37
C HIS A 62 -13.81 -14.68 1.95
N THR A 63 -14.61 -13.91 1.21
CA THR A 63 -14.24 -13.41 -0.12
C THR A 63 -13.05 -12.45 -0.05
N ALA A 64 -13.06 -11.49 0.88
CA ALA A 64 -11.95 -10.56 1.08
C ALA A 64 -10.63 -11.27 1.41
N ARG A 65 -10.67 -12.34 2.22
CA ARG A 65 -9.49 -13.16 2.51
C ARG A 65 -8.96 -13.84 1.27
N LYS A 66 -9.83 -14.41 0.42
CA LYS A 66 -9.42 -15.02 -0.86
C LYS A 66 -8.78 -13.99 -1.79
N TRP A 67 -9.32 -12.77 -1.84
CA TRP A 67 -8.74 -11.68 -2.63
C TRP A 67 -7.37 -11.24 -2.10
N VAL A 68 -7.24 -10.99 -0.80
CA VAL A 68 -5.93 -10.63 -0.20
C VAL A 68 -4.91 -11.73 -0.45
N ARG A 69 -5.31 -13.00 -0.35
CA ARG A 69 -4.41 -14.12 -0.63
C ARG A 69 -4.01 -14.20 -2.11
N GLY A 70 -4.94 -13.94 -3.03
CA GLY A 70 -4.63 -13.84 -4.46
C GLY A 70 -3.67 -12.69 -4.78
N LEU A 71 -3.89 -11.53 -4.18
CA LEU A 71 -3.00 -10.36 -4.31
C LEU A 71 -1.61 -10.64 -3.75
N ILE A 72 -1.49 -11.25 -2.57
CA ILE A 72 -0.19 -11.63 -2.00
C ILE A 72 0.55 -12.58 -2.95
N GLN A 73 -0.15 -13.56 -3.51
CA GLN A 73 0.44 -14.48 -4.48
C GLN A 73 0.91 -13.78 -5.76
N GLN A 74 0.15 -12.78 -6.23
CA GLN A 74 0.57 -11.95 -7.37
C GLN A 74 1.83 -11.14 -7.05
N GLU A 75 1.89 -10.51 -5.87
CA GLU A 75 3.08 -9.76 -5.45
C GLU A 75 4.31 -10.66 -5.29
N LEU A 76 4.14 -11.88 -4.76
CA LEU A 76 5.20 -12.89 -4.71
C LEU A 76 5.77 -13.20 -6.11
N ASN A 77 4.89 -13.41 -7.10
CA ASN A 77 5.31 -13.68 -8.47
C ASN A 77 6.03 -12.47 -9.10
N ALA A 78 5.56 -11.25 -8.81
CA ALA A 78 6.19 -10.02 -9.26
C ALA A 78 7.59 -9.86 -8.66
N ILE A 79 7.74 -10.09 -7.34
CA ILE A 79 9.03 -10.08 -6.66
C ILE A 79 9.98 -11.10 -7.30
N GLN A 80 9.54 -12.33 -7.57
CA GLN A 80 10.41 -13.31 -8.22
C GLN A 80 10.94 -12.82 -9.56
N THR A 81 10.06 -12.18 -10.34
CA THR A 81 10.38 -11.68 -11.68
C THR A 81 11.41 -10.56 -11.61
N VAL A 82 11.25 -9.64 -10.67
CA VAL A 82 12.10 -8.44 -10.52
C VAL A 82 13.39 -8.75 -9.77
N CYS A 83 13.28 -9.38 -8.61
CA CYS A 83 14.39 -9.60 -7.68
C CYS A 83 15.15 -10.90 -7.93
N LYS A 84 14.59 -11.84 -8.69
CA LYS A 84 15.19 -13.16 -8.98
C LYS A 84 15.69 -13.84 -7.71
N LEU A 85 14.77 -14.08 -6.78
CA LEU A 85 15.13 -14.67 -5.49
C LEU A 85 15.74 -16.05 -5.68
N ASN A 86 16.75 -16.37 -4.87
CA ASN A 86 17.22 -17.75 -4.71
C ASN A 86 16.28 -18.55 -3.80
N ASP A 87 16.43 -19.88 -3.77
CA ASP A 87 15.54 -20.78 -3.04
C ASP A 87 15.44 -20.46 -1.55
N LYS A 88 16.55 -20.03 -0.92
CA LYS A 88 16.57 -19.66 0.50
C LYS A 88 15.77 -18.39 0.76
N GLN A 89 16.02 -17.33 -0.02
CA GLN A 89 15.27 -16.07 0.03
C GLN A 89 13.77 -16.30 -0.23
N ALA A 90 13.47 -17.10 -1.26
CA ALA A 90 12.11 -17.50 -1.64
C ALA A 90 11.39 -18.19 -0.47
N LYS A 91 12.07 -19.16 0.17
CA LYS A 91 11.53 -19.92 1.30
C LYS A 91 11.24 -19.03 2.51
N GLU A 92 12.22 -18.22 2.91
CA GLU A 92 12.08 -17.27 4.03
C GLU A 92 10.89 -16.33 3.80
N LEU A 93 10.74 -15.81 2.57
CA LEU A 93 9.67 -14.89 2.22
C LEU A 93 8.28 -15.56 2.26
N VAL A 94 8.10 -16.73 1.63
CA VAL A 94 6.78 -17.40 1.63
C VAL A 94 6.35 -17.85 3.03
N ASP A 95 7.30 -18.25 3.87
CA ASP A 95 7.03 -18.63 5.26
C ASP A 95 6.61 -17.42 6.10
N LEU A 96 7.34 -16.31 5.96
CA LEU A 96 7.00 -15.04 6.62
C LEU A 96 5.60 -14.57 6.20
N MET A 97 5.29 -14.58 4.91
CA MET A 97 3.97 -14.18 4.41
C MET A 97 2.86 -15.09 4.94
N GLU A 98 3.04 -16.41 4.92
CA GLU A 98 2.05 -17.37 5.40
C GLU A 98 1.79 -17.22 6.91
N ALA A 99 2.83 -16.94 7.69
CA ALA A 99 2.72 -16.72 9.13
C ALA A 99 1.99 -15.41 9.46
N GLU A 100 2.24 -14.33 8.72
CA GLU A 100 1.83 -12.98 9.13
C GLU A 100 0.52 -12.47 8.52
N TRP A 101 0.17 -12.86 7.30
CA TRP A 101 -0.88 -12.17 6.53
C TRP A 101 -2.23 -12.12 7.27
N ARG A 102 -2.59 -13.18 8.00
CA ARG A 102 -3.85 -13.23 8.76
C ARG A 102 -3.91 -12.17 9.84
N ASN A 103 -2.82 -11.97 10.56
CA ASN A 103 -2.73 -11.03 11.67
C ASN A 103 -2.66 -9.59 11.13
N LYS A 104 -1.86 -9.37 10.09
CA LYS A 104 -1.65 -8.03 9.50
C LYS A 104 -2.94 -7.42 8.95
N PHE A 105 -3.85 -8.25 8.44
CA PHE A 105 -5.09 -7.81 7.79
C PHE A 105 -6.36 -8.04 8.62
N ALA A 106 -6.25 -8.53 9.86
CA ALA A 106 -7.41 -8.90 10.69
C ALA A 106 -8.42 -7.75 10.90
N SER A 107 -7.94 -6.52 11.08
CA SER A 107 -8.80 -5.33 11.20
C SER A 107 -9.45 -4.95 9.89
N VAL A 108 -8.73 -5.08 8.77
CA VAL A 108 -9.21 -4.78 7.41
C VAL A 108 -10.36 -5.69 7.04
N PHE A 109 -10.23 -6.99 7.31
CA PHE A 109 -11.30 -7.95 7.05
C PHE A 109 -12.55 -7.66 7.88
N ARG A 110 -12.38 -7.39 9.19
CA ARG A 110 -13.49 -6.95 10.06
C ARG A 110 -14.18 -5.72 9.50
N SER A 111 -13.42 -4.67 9.19
CA SER A 111 -13.97 -3.44 8.61
C SER A 111 -14.70 -3.69 7.30
N TYR A 112 -14.14 -4.48 6.37
CA TYR A 112 -14.82 -4.84 5.11
C TYR A 112 -16.12 -5.62 5.33
N SER A 113 -16.12 -6.52 6.32
CA SER A 113 -17.25 -7.38 6.66
C SER A 113 -18.39 -6.65 7.36
N GLU A 114 -18.07 -5.61 8.15
CA GLU A 114 -18.99 -4.76 8.90
C GLU A 114 -19.46 -3.54 8.09
N ALA A 115 -18.69 -3.14 7.08
CA ALA A 115 -18.93 -1.96 6.29
C ALA A 115 -20.00 -2.15 5.20
N ASN A 116 -21.02 -1.29 5.23
CA ASN A 116 -21.76 -0.82 4.05
C ASN A 116 -21.03 0.36 3.36
N GLN A 117 -19.71 0.48 3.54
CA GLN A 117 -19.00 1.74 3.27
C GLN A 117 -18.90 2.04 1.77
N ARG A 118 -19.37 3.24 1.42
CA ARG A 118 -19.29 3.88 0.10
C ARG A 118 -17.86 4.24 -0.34
N GLY A 119 -16.85 4.02 0.50
CA GLY A 119 -15.44 4.11 0.16
C GLY A 119 -14.83 2.72 0.23
N GLY A 120 -14.57 2.11 -0.93
CA GLY A 120 -14.05 0.74 -1.01
C GLY A 120 -12.72 0.57 -0.25
N VAL A 121 -12.45 -0.66 0.18
CA VAL A 121 -11.18 -1.02 0.82
C VAL A 121 -10.12 -1.19 -0.25
N ASP A 122 -9.00 -0.46 -0.14
CA ASP A 122 -7.83 -0.65 -1.00
C ASP A 122 -7.01 -1.86 -0.55
N PHE A 123 -7.37 -3.05 -1.02
CA PHE A 123 -6.62 -4.27 -0.72
C PHE A 123 -5.25 -4.28 -1.44
N GLU A 124 -5.16 -3.75 -2.66
CA GLU A 124 -3.92 -3.72 -3.45
C GLU A 124 -2.83 -2.93 -2.73
N PHE A 125 -3.09 -1.66 -2.38
CA PHE A 125 -2.12 -0.82 -1.69
C PHE A 125 -1.68 -1.40 -0.34
N ARG A 126 -2.61 -2.00 0.41
CA ARG A 126 -2.30 -2.62 1.70
C ARG A 126 -1.44 -3.86 1.54
N VAL A 127 -1.71 -4.70 0.53
CA VAL A 127 -0.87 -5.87 0.21
C VAL A 127 0.51 -5.43 -0.25
N GLU A 128 0.62 -4.47 -1.17
CA GLU A 128 1.92 -3.93 -1.61
C GLU A 128 2.73 -3.36 -0.45
N SER A 129 2.09 -2.62 0.47
CA SER A 129 2.73 -2.06 1.66
C SER A 129 3.20 -3.14 2.64
N ALA A 130 2.38 -4.19 2.83
CA ALA A 130 2.73 -5.33 3.68
C ALA A 130 3.91 -6.11 3.09
N VAL A 131 3.84 -6.44 1.80
CA VAL A 131 4.89 -7.15 1.08
C VAL A 131 6.19 -6.37 1.04
N LYS A 132 6.15 -5.05 0.81
CA LYS A 132 7.32 -4.17 0.92
C LYS A 132 7.92 -4.19 2.33
N THR A 133 7.11 -4.40 3.36
CA THR A 133 7.60 -4.52 4.74
C THR A 133 8.22 -5.89 4.97
N TRP A 134 7.55 -6.98 4.60
CA TRP A 134 8.08 -8.34 4.70
C TRP A 134 9.39 -8.53 3.92
N LEU A 135 9.51 -7.94 2.73
CA LEU A 135 10.75 -8.00 1.95
C LEU A 135 11.94 -7.34 2.68
N ARG A 136 11.68 -6.31 3.52
CA ARG A 136 12.71 -5.68 4.35
C ARG A 136 13.12 -6.50 5.57
N GLU A 137 12.27 -7.44 5.98
CA GLU A 137 12.48 -8.32 7.13
C GLU A 137 13.24 -9.60 6.74
N VAL A 138 13.39 -9.88 5.44
CA VAL A 138 14.21 -10.99 4.96
C VAL A 138 15.67 -10.54 4.91
N ASP A 139 16.46 -10.96 5.89
CA ASP A 139 17.88 -10.61 6.06
C ASP A 139 18.74 -10.93 4.83
N SER A 140 18.34 -11.95 4.05
CA SER A 140 19.08 -12.41 2.88
C SER A 140 18.83 -11.55 1.63
N ILE A 141 17.92 -10.57 1.64
CA ILE A 141 17.64 -9.68 0.50
C ILE A 141 18.75 -8.64 0.32
N THR A 142 19.23 -8.48 -0.90
CA THR A 142 20.28 -7.50 -1.21
C THR A 142 19.73 -6.09 -1.41
N PRO A 143 20.55 -5.04 -1.21
CA PRO A 143 20.16 -3.66 -1.51
C PRO A 143 19.70 -3.46 -2.96
N ASP A 144 20.32 -4.14 -3.92
CA ASP A 144 19.95 -4.07 -5.33
C ASP A 144 18.56 -4.67 -5.60
N GLN A 145 18.26 -5.82 -4.98
CA GLN A 145 16.93 -6.43 -5.04
C GLN A 145 15.86 -5.51 -4.41
N GLN A 146 16.18 -4.90 -3.28
CA GLN A 146 15.29 -3.94 -2.62
C GLN A 146 15.06 -2.69 -3.49
N SER A 147 16.11 -2.17 -4.13
CA SER A 147 16.03 -1.03 -5.05
C SER A 147 15.18 -1.36 -6.28
N ALA A 148 15.40 -2.53 -6.90
CA ALA A 148 14.63 -2.98 -8.04
C ALA A 148 13.13 -3.13 -7.72
N TRP A 149 12.80 -3.67 -6.54
CA TRP A 149 11.41 -3.76 -6.09
C TRP A 149 10.77 -2.39 -5.85
N ASN A 150 11.49 -1.46 -5.23
CA ASN A 150 11.01 -0.10 -5.03
C ASN A 150 10.76 0.62 -6.36
N TYR A 151 11.68 0.48 -7.32
CA TYR A 151 11.51 1.03 -8.66
C TYR A 151 10.26 0.47 -9.37
N GLU A 152 10.01 -0.83 -9.28
CA GLU A 152 8.81 -1.43 -9.85
C GLU A 152 7.52 -0.92 -9.18
N LEU A 153 7.51 -0.77 -7.86
CA LEU A 153 6.38 -0.17 -7.14
C LEU A 153 6.12 1.28 -7.58
N ASP A 154 7.18 2.07 -7.73
CA ASP A 154 7.07 3.46 -8.19
C ASP A 154 6.56 3.55 -9.63
N SER A 155 7.04 2.65 -10.51
CA SER A 155 6.56 2.51 -11.90
C SER A 155 5.07 2.17 -11.97
N ARG A 156 4.60 1.22 -11.14
CA ARG A 156 3.17 0.87 -11.02
C ARG A 156 2.34 2.05 -10.53
N ASN A 157 2.81 2.76 -9.50
CA ASN A 157 2.12 3.94 -8.97
C ASN A 157 2.03 5.05 -10.01
N GLU A 158 3.09 5.28 -10.80
CA GLU A 158 3.07 6.25 -11.87
C GLU A 158 2.13 5.84 -13.01
N LEU A 159 2.04 4.54 -13.34
CA LEU A 159 1.04 4.03 -14.27
C LEU A 159 -0.40 4.28 -13.77
N ARG A 160 -0.68 3.96 -12.49
CA ARG A 160 -1.99 4.21 -11.86
C ARG A 160 -2.39 5.68 -11.97
N ARG A 161 -1.47 6.58 -11.64
CA ARG A 161 -1.66 8.03 -11.76
C ARG A 161 -2.01 8.44 -13.18
N ARG A 162 -1.20 8.03 -14.16
CA ARG A 162 -1.43 8.32 -15.58
C ARG A 162 -2.79 7.85 -16.07
N ILE A 163 -3.23 6.65 -15.69
CA ILE A 163 -4.54 6.11 -16.06
C ILE A 163 -5.67 7.00 -15.52
N VAL A 164 -5.65 7.28 -14.22
CA VAL A 164 -6.74 8.02 -13.56
C VAL A 164 -6.76 9.48 -14.01
N ILE A 165 -5.60 10.14 -14.05
CA ILE A 165 -5.47 11.52 -14.50
C ILE A 165 -5.86 11.63 -15.97
N GLY A 166 -5.39 10.71 -16.83
CA GLY A 166 -5.77 10.69 -18.25
C GLY A 166 -7.29 10.58 -18.45
N LYS A 167 -7.97 9.74 -17.66
CA LYS A 167 -9.44 9.67 -17.66
C LYS A 167 -10.08 11.00 -17.24
N MET A 168 -9.61 11.60 -16.15
CA MET A 168 -10.12 12.88 -15.65
C MET A 168 -9.91 14.04 -16.63
N VAL A 169 -8.78 14.06 -17.35
CA VAL A 169 -8.49 15.04 -18.40
C VAL A 169 -9.45 14.84 -19.58
N SER A 170 -9.66 13.60 -20.03
CA SER A 170 -10.62 13.30 -21.12
C SER A 170 -12.05 13.69 -20.74
N ASP A 171 -12.45 13.50 -19.48
CA ASP A 171 -13.77 13.89 -19.01
C ASP A 171 -13.92 15.42 -18.94
N ALA A 172 -12.86 16.13 -18.53
CA ALA A 172 -12.82 17.59 -18.56
C ALA A 172 -12.81 18.14 -20.00
N GLU A 173 -12.08 17.52 -20.92
CA GLU A 173 -12.06 17.86 -22.34
C GLU A 173 -13.46 17.73 -22.95
N ARG A 174 -14.14 16.60 -22.75
CA ARG A 174 -15.52 16.41 -23.20
C ARG A 174 -16.49 17.43 -22.61
N LYS A 175 -16.31 17.80 -21.34
CA LYS A 175 -17.22 18.70 -20.62
C LYS A 175 -17.00 20.18 -20.98
N PHE A 176 -15.76 20.60 -21.22
CA PHE A 176 -15.40 22.03 -21.36
C PHE A 176 -14.78 22.39 -22.72
N GLY A 177 -14.58 21.42 -23.63
CA GLY A 177 -13.94 21.63 -24.93
C GLY A 177 -12.50 22.10 -24.79
N LEU A 178 -11.70 21.38 -24.00
CA LEU A 178 -10.31 21.78 -23.72
C LEU A 178 -9.43 21.67 -24.96
N SER A 179 -8.59 22.68 -25.20
CA SER A 179 -7.49 22.59 -26.18
C SER A 179 -6.34 21.72 -25.67
N SER A 180 -5.44 21.28 -26.57
CA SER A 180 -4.27 20.47 -26.19
C SER A 180 -3.34 21.15 -25.19
N LYS A 181 -3.25 22.49 -25.21
CA LYS A 181 -2.48 23.24 -24.21
C LYS A 181 -3.15 23.18 -22.84
N GLN A 182 -4.46 23.42 -22.80
CA GLN A 182 -5.24 23.38 -21.56
C GLN A 182 -5.29 21.97 -20.96
N MET A 183 -5.36 20.93 -21.79
CA MET A 183 -5.28 19.53 -21.31
C MET A 183 -3.98 19.27 -20.54
N LYS A 184 -2.83 19.76 -21.03
CA LYS A 184 -1.53 19.63 -20.32
C LYS A 184 -1.49 20.42 -19.01
N GLU A 185 -2.09 21.61 -18.98
CA GLU A 185 -2.20 22.41 -17.76
C GLU A 185 -3.09 21.72 -16.71
N VAL A 186 -4.23 21.16 -17.13
CA VAL A 186 -5.12 20.37 -16.27
C VAL A 186 -4.44 19.09 -15.78
N GLU A 187 -3.73 18.38 -16.66
CA GLU A 187 -2.95 17.19 -16.29
C GLU A 187 -1.93 17.52 -15.19
N ALA A 188 -1.12 18.57 -15.36
CA ALA A 188 -0.15 19.01 -14.36
C ALA A 188 -0.81 19.34 -13.01
N LEU A 189 -1.94 20.07 -13.02
CA LEU A 189 -2.70 20.39 -11.80
C LEU A 189 -3.23 19.13 -11.11
N LEU A 190 -3.66 18.12 -11.88
CA LEU A 190 -4.16 16.86 -11.32
C LEU A 190 -3.02 16.02 -10.73
N HIS A 191 -1.81 16.07 -11.30
CA HIS A 191 -0.62 15.46 -10.71
C HIS A 191 -0.29 16.09 -9.35
N GLU A 192 -0.29 17.43 -9.26
CA GLU A 192 -0.05 18.14 -8.00
C GLU A 192 -1.11 17.86 -6.92
N ARG A 193 -2.34 17.59 -7.34
CA ARG A 193 -3.49 17.35 -6.46
C ARG A 193 -3.80 15.88 -6.24
N TRP A 194 -2.91 14.99 -6.69
CA TRP A 194 -3.09 13.55 -6.59
C TRP A 194 -3.47 13.11 -5.17
N LYS A 195 -4.41 12.18 -5.09
CA LYS A 195 -4.77 11.50 -3.84
C LYS A 195 -4.82 10.00 -4.10
N GLU A 196 -4.21 9.22 -3.22
CA GLU A 196 -4.20 7.75 -3.35
C GLU A 196 -5.62 7.15 -3.43
N ALA A 197 -6.60 7.77 -2.77
CA ALA A 197 -8.01 7.37 -2.84
C ALA A 197 -8.60 7.42 -4.27
N TRP A 198 -8.00 8.17 -5.19
CA TRP A 198 -8.48 8.26 -6.58
C TRP A 198 -8.31 6.95 -7.34
N TRP A 199 -7.25 6.20 -7.07
CA TRP A 199 -7.08 4.86 -7.62
C TRP A 199 -8.19 3.92 -7.15
N VAL A 200 -8.50 3.94 -5.86
CA VAL A 200 -9.55 3.13 -5.23
C VAL A 200 -10.91 3.45 -5.84
N MET A 201 -11.22 4.74 -6.02
CA MET A 201 -12.45 5.17 -6.68
C MET A 201 -12.52 4.60 -8.10
N TYR A 202 -11.46 4.79 -8.88
CA TYR A 202 -11.38 4.36 -10.28
C TYR A 202 -11.59 2.84 -10.43
N ARG A 203 -10.93 2.04 -9.58
CA ARG A 203 -11.07 0.58 -9.52
C ARG A 203 -12.48 0.13 -9.15
N ASN A 204 -13.16 0.88 -8.30
CA ASN A 204 -14.54 0.60 -7.87
C ASN A 204 -15.59 1.14 -8.84
N GLY A 205 -15.21 1.50 -10.08
CA GLY A 205 -16.16 1.91 -11.11
C GLY A 205 -16.45 3.41 -11.11
N THR A 206 -15.84 4.20 -10.22
CA THR A 206 -16.13 5.63 -10.06
C THR A 206 -14.93 6.50 -10.43
N THR A 207 -15.12 7.51 -11.27
CA THR A 207 -14.03 8.46 -11.56
C THR A 207 -14.04 9.59 -10.51
N PRO A 208 -12.89 10.01 -9.97
CA PRO A 208 -12.83 11.21 -9.15
C PRO A 208 -13.35 12.43 -9.93
N GLU A 209 -14.14 13.28 -9.27
CA GLU A 209 -14.64 14.48 -9.93
C GLU A 209 -13.55 15.57 -10.00
N THR A 210 -13.25 16.02 -11.21
CA THR A 210 -12.44 17.21 -11.45
C THR A 210 -13.25 18.44 -11.03
N LYS A 211 -12.92 19.04 -9.88
CA LYS A 211 -13.64 20.24 -9.43
C LYS A 211 -13.38 21.40 -10.39
N PHE A 212 -14.45 22.07 -10.81
CA PHE A 212 -14.35 23.24 -11.69
C PHE A 212 -13.38 24.31 -11.16
N ALA A 213 -13.39 24.57 -9.85
CA ALA A 213 -12.48 25.51 -9.20
C ALA A 213 -10.99 25.17 -9.33
N TRP A 214 -10.63 23.91 -9.65
CA TRP A 214 -9.24 23.52 -9.87
C TRP A 214 -8.78 23.85 -11.28
N ILE A 215 -9.67 23.63 -12.26
CA ILE A 215 -9.34 23.79 -13.67
C ILE A 215 -9.69 25.19 -14.19
N SER A 216 -10.45 25.99 -13.45
CA SER A 216 -10.91 27.31 -13.88
C SER A 216 -9.78 28.25 -14.29
N THR A 217 -8.58 28.10 -13.70
CA THR A 217 -7.40 28.89 -14.09
C THR A 217 -6.85 28.51 -15.47
N ALA A 218 -7.10 27.29 -15.94
CA ALA A 218 -6.74 26.82 -17.27
C ALA A 218 -7.85 27.09 -18.32
N LEU A 219 -9.05 27.50 -17.89
CA LEU A 219 -10.19 27.75 -18.79
C LEU A 219 -10.20 29.20 -19.30
N SER A 220 -10.60 29.38 -20.56
CA SER A 220 -10.93 30.71 -21.09
C SER A 220 -12.20 31.28 -20.45
N ASP A 221 -12.41 32.59 -20.55
CA ASP A 221 -13.57 33.29 -19.99
C ASP A 221 -14.89 32.71 -20.49
N ALA A 222 -14.99 32.43 -21.79
CA ALA A 222 -16.17 31.81 -22.40
C ALA A 222 -16.45 30.41 -21.84
N GLN A 223 -15.41 29.58 -21.66
CA GLN A 223 -15.54 28.26 -21.04
C GLN A 223 -15.90 28.35 -19.56
N ARG A 224 -15.39 29.36 -18.85
CA ARG A 224 -15.74 29.60 -17.45
C ARG A 224 -17.21 29.97 -17.30
N THR A 225 -17.73 30.83 -18.17
CA THR A 225 -19.14 31.23 -18.18
C THR A 225 -20.05 30.06 -18.57
N ALA A 226 -19.68 29.26 -19.57
CA ALA A 226 -20.44 28.09 -19.97
C ALA A 226 -20.44 26.97 -18.89
N GLY A 227 -19.31 26.79 -18.20
CA GLY A 227 -19.18 25.81 -17.11
C GLY A 227 -19.83 26.22 -15.79
N ALA A 228 -20.18 27.49 -15.62
CA ALA A 228 -20.83 28.02 -14.41
C ALA A 228 -22.37 27.95 -14.46
N ASP A 229 -22.97 27.58 -15.59
CA ASP A 229 -24.42 27.38 -15.72
C ASP A 229 -24.82 25.96 -15.25
N PRO A 230 -25.50 25.83 -14.10
CA PRO A 230 -25.86 24.53 -13.53
C PRO A 230 -27.05 23.87 -14.25
N SER A 231 -27.71 24.55 -15.19
CA SER A 231 -28.98 24.11 -15.79
C SER A 231 -28.83 23.10 -16.94
N GLY A 232 -27.64 22.97 -17.54
CA GLY A 232 -27.44 22.20 -18.78
C GLY A 232 -26.72 20.85 -18.65
N ILE A 233 -26.10 20.54 -17.52
CA ILE A 233 -25.27 19.32 -17.39
C ILE A 233 -25.92 18.38 -16.39
N ARG A 234 -26.81 17.53 -16.89
CA ARG A 234 -27.27 16.34 -16.17
C ARG A 234 -26.01 15.57 -15.77
N GLN A 235 -25.74 15.53 -14.46
CA GLN A 235 -24.58 14.87 -13.87
C GLN A 235 -24.81 13.36 -13.99
N GLU A 236 -24.65 12.82 -15.19
CA GLU A 236 -24.55 11.39 -15.40
C GLU A 236 -23.28 10.97 -14.68
N TYR A 237 -23.44 10.29 -13.55
CA TYR A 237 -22.36 9.54 -12.94
C TYR A 237 -21.91 8.51 -13.98
N TYR A 238 -20.93 8.88 -14.80
CA TYR A 238 -20.29 7.97 -15.74
C TYR A 238 -19.56 6.91 -14.92
N THR A 239 -20.30 5.85 -14.58
CA THR A 239 -19.77 4.59 -14.07
C THR A 239 -19.09 3.89 -15.23
N SER A 240 -17.85 4.30 -15.51
CA SER A 240 -16.98 3.64 -16.48
C SER A 240 -15.59 3.41 -15.90
N GLY A 241 -15.49 3.24 -14.58
CA GLY A 241 -14.29 2.62 -14.01
C GLY A 241 -14.30 1.13 -14.32
N GLY A 242 -13.15 0.59 -14.70
CA GLY A 242 -12.98 -0.86 -14.88
C GLY A 242 -13.19 -1.55 -13.54
N SER A 243 -14.38 -2.11 -13.32
CA SER A 243 -14.56 -3.15 -12.31
C SER A 243 -13.73 -4.34 -12.77
N VAL A 244 -12.62 -4.58 -12.09
CA VAL A 244 -11.79 -5.76 -12.33
C VAL A 244 -11.87 -6.60 -11.06
N ASP A 245 -12.39 -7.82 -11.19
CA ASP A 245 -12.36 -8.80 -10.13
C ASP A 245 -10.93 -8.94 -9.59
N LEU A 246 -10.78 -8.83 -8.27
CA LEU A 246 -9.49 -9.04 -7.64
C LEU A 246 -9.06 -10.50 -7.82
N PRO A 247 -7.76 -10.78 -8.03
CA PRO A 247 -7.28 -12.15 -8.09
C PRO A 247 -7.68 -12.86 -6.80
N SER A 248 -8.19 -14.08 -6.93
CA SER A 248 -8.59 -14.89 -5.78
C SER A 248 -7.74 -16.14 -5.70
N LYS A 249 -7.32 -16.52 -4.49
CA LYS A 249 -6.64 -17.79 -4.22
C LYS A 249 -7.35 -18.51 -3.08
N SER A 250 -7.48 -19.83 -3.17
CA SER A 250 -8.12 -20.65 -2.13
C SER A 250 -7.37 -20.51 -0.80
N LEU A 251 -8.08 -20.39 0.31
CA LEU A 251 -7.50 -20.34 1.66
C LEU A 251 -6.84 -21.67 2.08
N ALA A 252 -7.11 -22.75 1.35
CA ALA A 252 -6.50 -24.07 1.56
C ALA A 252 -5.22 -24.30 0.76
N ASP A 253 -4.93 -23.44 -0.20
CA ASP A 253 -3.67 -23.54 -0.94
C ASP A 253 -2.55 -22.93 -0.09
N ARG A 254 -1.29 -23.27 -0.37
CA ARG A 254 -0.11 -22.60 0.20
C ARG A 254 0.38 -21.46 -0.69
N PHE A 255 1.12 -20.51 -0.13
CA PHE A 255 1.90 -19.59 -0.95
C PHE A 255 3.06 -20.32 -1.62
N THR A 256 3.33 -19.95 -2.86
CA THR A 256 4.36 -20.58 -3.69
C THR A 256 5.12 -19.54 -4.50
N ILE A 257 6.43 -19.66 -4.64
CA ILE A 257 7.25 -18.79 -5.49
C ILE A 257 8.36 -19.62 -6.14
N ALA A 258 8.49 -19.58 -7.47
CA ALA A 258 9.50 -20.36 -8.22
C ALA A 258 9.59 -21.86 -7.86
N GLY A 259 8.47 -22.51 -7.49
CA GLY A 259 8.45 -23.92 -7.08
C GLY A 259 8.73 -24.15 -5.58
N VAL A 260 9.14 -23.14 -4.84
CA VAL A 260 9.26 -23.16 -3.38
C VAL A 260 7.89 -22.90 -2.75
N THR A 261 7.53 -23.70 -1.74
CA THR A 261 6.22 -23.62 -1.04
C THR A 261 6.40 -23.30 0.44
N SER A 262 5.43 -22.59 1.04
CA SER A 262 5.43 -22.34 2.48
C SER A 262 5.42 -23.64 3.30
N ASP A 263 6.01 -23.60 4.50
CA ASP A 263 6.22 -24.78 5.34
C ASP A 263 4.90 -25.43 5.76
N ASP A 264 4.86 -26.77 5.74
CA ASP A 264 3.66 -27.52 6.10
C ASP A 264 3.24 -27.33 7.56
N SER A 265 4.20 -27.05 8.43
CA SER A 265 3.98 -26.75 9.85
C SER A 265 3.25 -25.44 10.09
N ILE A 266 3.21 -24.51 9.13
CA ILE A 266 2.46 -23.26 9.25
C ILE A 266 0.98 -23.59 9.00
N PRO A 267 0.11 -23.45 10.03
CA PRO A 267 -1.29 -23.87 9.92
C PRO A 267 -2.02 -22.97 8.93
N LEU A 268 -2.72 -23.56 7.97
CA LEU A 268 -3.60 -22.82 7.05
C LEU A 268 -4.90 -22.41 7.73
N GLN A 269 -5.66 -21.53 7.09
CA GLN A 269 -6.98 -21.16 7.61
C GLN A 269 -7.96 -22.33 7.38
N PRO A 270 -8.75 -22.74 8.40
CA PRO A 270 -9.77 -23.75 8.20
C PRO A 270 -10.77 -23.28 7.15
N GLN A 271 -11.03 -24.10 6.12
CA GLN A 271 -12.15 -23.86 5.22
C GLN A 271 -13.45 -23.95 6.03
N PRO A 272 -14.46 -23.13 5.72
CA PRO A 272 -15.78 -23.39 6.26
C PRO A 272 -16.22 -24.79 5.87
N LYS A 273 -16.76 -25.55 6.82
CA LYS A 273 -17.45 -26.79 6.46
C LYS A 273 -18.60 -26.40 5.54
N ALA A 274 -18.64 -26.97 4.33
CA ALA A 274 -19.85 -26.92 3.53
C ALA A 274 -20.97 -27.49 4.39
N ASP A 275 -22.09 -26.78 4.49
CA ASP A 275 -23.28 -27.31 5.16
C ASP A 275 -23.59 -28.68 4.55
N ALA A 276 -23.69 -29.70 5.41
CA ALA A 276 -24.08 -31.02 4.98
C ALA A 276 -25.42 -30.92 4.24
N PRO A 277 -25.59 -31.60 3.09
CA PRO A 277 -26.83 -31.51 2.35
C PRO A 277 -27.95 -32.15 3.18
N GLY A 278 -28.86 -31.30 3.66
CA GLY A 278 -30.19 -31.69 4.10
C GLY A 278 -30.36 -31.84 5.61
N GLN A 279 -31.08 -30.89 6.20
CA GLN A 279 -32.30 -31.19 6.93
C GLN A 279 -33.32 -30.08 6.64
N ARG A 280 -34.13 -30.26 5.60
CA ARG A 280 -35.48 -29.68 5.60
C ARG A 280 -36.28 -30.55 6.54
N GLU A 281 -36.51 -30.07 7.75
CA GLU A 281 -37.51 -30.67 8.64
C GLU A 281 -38.92 -30.10 8.33
N PRO A 282 -39.97 -30.90 8.56
CA PRO A 282 -41.28 -30.82 7.89
C PRO A 282 -42.12 -29.59 8.18
#